data_AF-A0A964KFN2-F1
#
_entry.id   AF-A0A964KFN2-F1
#
_cell.length_a   1.000
_cell.length_b   1.000
_cell.length_c   1.000
_cell.angle_alpha   90.00
_cell.angle_beta   90.00
_cell.angle_gamma   90.00
#
_symmetry.space_group_name_H-M   'P 1'
#
loop_
_entity.id
_entity.type
_entity.pdbx_description
1 polymer ?
#
loop_
_entity_poly.entity_id
_entity_poly.type
_entity_poly.pdbx_seq_one_letter_code
_entity_poly.pdbx_strand_id
1 'polypeptide(L)'
;MDHSDVEAVMQLCATAGSLAQERKAVRDLFFGTQDPQPVKYLPSVGEEPGRERRFLAWFAFQYRLPEGDTPAMRLATSMMPAPIDRAAQAVFSGARFVTAAVTKLRPRKGFVLQSGSERFSVEFPAMADRLHENELVVTGVLPIAGGWLMTPGWVSLGVVVGRGLRKTLGQTIWDPVAFERFLQGRAQDGAQPENEAPPPPPIPSDDSLAAAVRRMSKYAKAQGQPGLVQPTAVWRAAMQPHLHRTDFDGMVDAVLGKAFYRYCPLEELNLWLALLTNIWNNTPQPDRGGKSANQLMRERAANPPEPGEAPTIRLDIRSRQRGPQRRLGR
;
A
#
# COMPACT_ATOMS: atom_id res chain seq x y z
N MET A 1 -2.01 -22.80 -14.96
CA MET A 1 -1.33 -22.52 -13.68
C MET A 1 -2.30 -21.79 -12.80
N ASP A 2 -2.54 -22.31 -11.61
CA ASP A 2 -3.34 -21.68 -10.56
C ASP A 2 -2.50 -21.46 -9.27
N HIS A 3 -3.14 -21.01 -8.18
CA HIS A 3 -2.43 -20.77 -6.92
C HIS A 3 -1.85 -22.06 -6.29
N SER A 4 -2.51 -23.21 -6.48
CA SER A 4 -2.01 -24.49 -5.96
C SER A 4 -0.75 -24.93 -6.70
N ASP A 5 -0.69 -24.72 -8.01
CA ASP A 5 0.51 -24.97 -8.81
C ASP A 5 1.68 -24.08 -8.34
N VAL A 6 1.42 -22.80 -8.05
CA VAL A 6 2.44 -21.85 -7.56
C VAL A 6 2.98 -22.29 -6.20
N GLU A 7 2.12 -22.72 -5.28
CA GLU A 7 2.54 -23.27 -3.98
C GLU A 7 3.37 -24.55 -4.14
N ALA A 8 2.97 -25.45 -5.05
CA ALA A 8 3.70 -26.69 -5.30
C ALA A 8 5.11 -26.42 -5.85
N VAL A 9 5.24 -25.48 -6.80
CA VAL A 9 6.55 -25.06 -7.34
C VAL A 9 7.40 -24.40 -6.25
N MET A 10 6.81 -23.55 -5.41
CA MET A 10 7.53 -22.92 -4.30
C MET A 10 8.01 -23.96 -3.28
N GLN A 11 7.17 -24.92 -2.92
CA GLN A 11 7.51 -26.00 -2.00
C GLN A 11 8.64 -26.88 -2.54
N LEU A 12 8.63 -27.14 -3.85
CA LEU A 12 9.70 -27.86 -4.50
C LEU A 12 11.01 -27.07 -4.48
N CYS A 13 10.98 -25.76 -4.76
CA CYS A 13 12.16 -24.90 -4.64
C CYS A 13 12.72 -24.90 -3.19
N ALA A 14 11.85 -25.04 -2.21
CA ALA A 14 12.21 -25.11 -0.80
C ALA A 14 12.90 -26.43 -0.39
N THR A 15 12.56 -27.55 -1.03
CA THR A 15 13.06 -28.89 -0.65
C THR A 15 14.08 -29.48 -1.61
N ALA A 16 14.20 -28.97 -2.84
CA ALA A 16 15.15 -29.47 -3.82
C ALA A 16 16.59 -29.38 -3.31
N GLY A 17 17.27 -30.54 -3.26
CA GLY A 17 18.66 -30.67 -2.84
C GLY A 17 19.63 -29.97 -3.79
N SER A 18 19.33 -29.96 -5.09
CA SER A 18 20.09 -29.28 -6.14
C SER A 18 20.13 -27.75 -5.99
N LEU A 19 19.27 -27.18 -5.14
CA LEU A 19 19.23 -25.75 -4.85
C LEU A 19 19.67 -25.43 -3.41
N ALA A 20 20.08 -26.42 -2.63
CA ALA A 20 20.28 -26.25 -1.19
C ALA A 20 21.39 -25.24 -0.85
N GLN A 21 22.49 -25.27 -1.61
CA GLN A 21 23.62 -24.36 -1.41
C GLN A 21 23.25 -22.91 -1.75
N GLU A 22 22.67 -22.70 -2.94
CA GLU A 22 22.21 -21.39 -3.40
C GLU A 22 21.14 -20.84 -2.47
N ARG A 23 20.14 -21.65 -2.12
CA ARG A 23 19.06 -21.26 -1.21
C ARG A 23 19.61 -20.82 0.14
N LYS A 24 20.61 -21.52 0.70
CA LYS A 24 21.26 -21.11 1.95
C LYS A 24 21.99 -19.76 1.79
N ALA A 25 22.80 -19.62 0.75
CA ALA A 25 23.59 -18.41 0.52
C ALA A 25 22.70 -17.16 0.33
N VAL A 26 21.65 -17.28 -0.48
CA VAL A 26 20.75 -16.15 -0.78
C VAL A 26 19.76 -15.87 0.34
N ARG A 27 19.48 -16.85 1.21
CA ARG A 27 18.72 -16.63 2.43
C ARG A 27 19.43 -15.66 3.35
N ASP A 28 20.74 -15.84 3.53
CA ASP A 28 21.53 -14.91 4.35
C ASP A 28 21.57 -13.51 3.74
N LEU A 29 21.62 -13.42 2.41
CA LEU A 29 21.47 -12.16 1.69
C LEU A 29 20.09 -11.52 1.85
N PHE A 30 19.02 -12.31 1.84
CA PHE A 30 17.64 -11.82 1.95
C PHE A 30 17.31 -11.34 3.36
N PHE A 31 17.66 -12.13 4.38
CA PHE A 31 17.37 -11.80 5.78
C PHE A 31 18.48 -11.01 6.47
N GLY A 32 19.68 -10.95 5.90
CA GLY A 32 20.77 -10.08 6.36
C GLY A 32 21.31 -10.57 7.67
N THR A 33 21.58 -11.87 7.71
CA THR A 33 22.15 -12.56 8.86
C THR A 33 23.50 -11.96 9.26
N GLN A 34 24.21 -11.36 8.30
CA GLN A 34 25.50 -10.70 8.51
C GLN A 34 25.38 -9.19 8.82
N ASP A 35 24.17 -8.63 8.81
CA ASP A 35 23.95 -7.22 9.15
C ASP A 35 23.95 -7.07 10.69
N PRO A 36 24.88 -6.28 11.27
CA PRO A 36 24.99 -6.12 12.71
C PRO A 36 23.84 -5.31 13.32
N GLN A 37 23.06 -4.57 12.53
CA GLN A 37 21.95 -3.77 13.07
C GLN A 37 20.87 -4.67 13.68
N PRO A 38 20.24 -4.32 14.80
CA PRO A 38 19.18 -5.13 15.39
C PRO A 38 17.99 -5.30 14.43
N VAL A 39 17.38 -6.48 14.41
CA VAL A 39 16.15 -6.73 13.63
C VAL A 39 14.95 -6.29 14.44
N LYS A 40 14.20 -5.30 13.95
CA LYS A 40 12.91 -4.90 14.53
C LYS A 40 11.85 -4.85 13.44
N TYR A 41 11.17 -5.97 13.26
CA TYR A 41 10.11 -6.05 12.25
C TYR A 41 8.97 -5.06 12.51
N LEU A 42 8.41 -4.51 11.43
CA LEU A 42 7.15 -3.80 11.49
C LEU A 42 6.05 -4.69 12.12
N PRO A 43 5.15 -4.12 12.95
CA PRO A 43 4.06 -4.87 13.56
C PRO A 43 3.25 -5.63 12.51
N SER A 44 2.86 -6.87 12.81
CA SER A 44 2.05 -7.73 11.94
C SER A 44 2.71 -8.20 10.63
N VAL A 45 3.97 -7.84 10.37
CA VAL A 45 4.71 -8.28 9.15
C VAL A 45 5.86 -9.26 9.47
N GLY A 46 6.25 -9.34 10.74
CA GLY A 46 7.40 -10.11 11.24
C GLY A 46 7.13 -11.57 11.62
N GLU A 47 5.91 -12.08 11.43
CA GLU A 47 5.58 -13.47 11.79
C GLU A 47 6.38 -14.48 10.95
N GLU A 48 6.94 -15.50 11.61
CA GLU A 48 7.77 -16.58 11.03
C GLU A 48 7.24 -17.11 9.67
N PRO A 49 5.96 -17.53 9.55
CA PRO A 49 5.45 -18.07 8.29
C PRO A 49 5.40 -17.01 7.18
N GLY A 50 5.15 -15.75 7.52
CA GLY A 50 5.10 -14.65 6.55
C GLY A 50 6.47 -14.34 5.98
N ARG A 51 7.50 -14.29 6.84
CA ARG A 51 8.90 -14.06 6.45
C ARG A 51 9.42 -15.13 5.52
N GLU A 52 9.22 -16.39 5.88
CA GLU A 52 9.71 -17.51 5.09
C GLU A 52 9.03 -17.56 3.72
N ARG A 53 7.72 -17.31 3.67
CA ARG A 53 6.98 -17.31 2.42
C ARG A 53 7.39 -16.18 1.49
N ARG A 54 7.78 -15.01 2.02
CA ARG A 54 8.39 -13.92 1.24
C ARG A 54 9.70 -14.35 0.60
N PHE A 55 10.61 -14.88 1.41
CA PHE A 55 11.90 -15.37 0.93
C PHE A 55 11.71 -16.43 -0.16
N LEU A 56 10.89 -17.45 0.09
CA LEU A 56 10.69 -18.54 -0.85
C LEU A 56 10.02 -18.08 -2.15
N ALA A 57 9.06 -17.15 -2.10
CA ALA A 57 8.44 -16.60 -3.31
C ALA A 57 9.44 -15.78 -4.14
N TRP A 58 10.25 -14.95 -3.50
CA TRP A 58 11.31 -14.21 -4.17
C TRP A 58 12.36 -15.15 -4.77
N PHE A 59 12.85 -16.11 -3.97
CA PHE A 59 13.83 -17.09 -4.41
C PHE A 59 13.31 -17.91 -5.59
N ALA A 60 12.08 -18.41 -5.52
CA ALA A 60 11.51 -19.24 -6.57
C ALA A 60 11.34 -18.50 -7.90
N PHE A 61 10.80 -17.28 -7.86
CA PHE A 61 10.25 -16.64 -9.07
C PHE A 61 11.06 -15.45 -9.58
N GLN A 62 11.94 -14.86 -8.77
CA GLN A 62 12.61 -13.60 -9.14
C GLN A 62 14.12 -13.65 -9.00
N TYR A 63 14.65 -14.43 -8.04
CA TYR A 63 16.08 -14.66 -7.95
C TYR A 63 16.58 -15.36 -9.21
N ARG A 64 17.70 -14.85 -9.74
CA ARG A 64 18.37 -15.42 -10.90
C ARG A 64 19.56 -16.24 -10.42
N LEU A 65 19.59 -17.51 -10.81
CA LEU A 65 20.73 -18.40 -10.62
C LEU A 65 21.91 -17.89 -11.46
N PRO A 66 23.15 -18.33 -11.19
CA PRO A 66 24.32 -17.91 -11.97
C PRO A 66 24.18 -18.11 -13.49
N GLU A 67 23.39 -19.11 -13.89
CA GLU A 67 23.09 -19.46 -15.28
C GLU A 67 21.97 -18.60 -15.90
N GLY A 68 21.34 -17.70 -15.14
CA GLY A 68 20.33 -16.75 -15.60
C GLY A 68 18.88 -17.18 -15.38
N ASP A 69 18.61 -18.46 -15.16
CA ASP A 69 17.25 -18.96 -14.90
C ASP A 69 16.79 -18.70 -13.46
N THR A 70 15.48 -18.69 -13.22
CA THR A 70 14.96 -18.79 -11.85
C THR A 70 14.96 -20.24 -11.36
N PRO A 71 15.01 -20.46 -10.04
CA PRO A 71 14.77 -21.78 -9.44
C PRO A 71 13.49 -22.45 -9.93
N ALA A 72 12.38 -21.69 -10.03
CA ALA A 72 11.13 -22.22 -10.56
C ALA A 72 11.29 -22.69 -12.02
N MET A 73 11.96 -21.92 -12.88
CA MET A 73 12.22 -22.32 -14.26
C MET A 73 13.04 -23.61 -14.34
N ARG A 74 14.15 -23.69 -13.59
CA ARG A 74 15.04 -24.87 -13.58
C ARG A 74 14.33 -26.15 -13.14
N LEU A 75 13.43 -26.05 -12.17
CA LEU A 75 12.72 -27.22 -11.65
C LEU A 75 11.48 -27.57 -12.48
N ALA A 76 10.80 -26.57 -13.02
CA ALA A 76 9.65 -26.75 -13.90
C ALA A 76 9.98 -27.55 -15.17
N THR A 77 11.13 -27.29 -15.79
CA THR A 77 11.64 -28.05 -16.95
C THR A 77 11.85 -29.54 -16.65
N SER A 78 12.06 -29.90 -15.38
CA SER A 78 12.28 -31.29 -14.97
C SER A 78 10.99 -32.05 -14.63
N MET A 79 9.87 -31.34 -14.45
CA MET A 79 8.62 -31.90 -13.94
C MET A 79 7.44 -31.85 -14.90
N MET A 80 7.46 -30.97 -15.91
CA MET A 80 6.32 -30.75 -16.79
C MET A 80 6.54 -31.34 -18.19
N PRO A 81 5.52 -31.99 -18.80
CA PRO A 81 5.58 -32.47 -20.18
C PRO A 81 5.98 -31.36 -21.16
N ALA A 82 6.77 -31.70 -22.20
CA ALA A 82 7.39 -30.75 -23.13
C ALA A 82 6.54 -29.59 -23.71
N PRO A 83 5.21 -29.70 -23.98
CA PRO A 83 4.42 -28.52 -24.41
C PRO A 83 4.07 -27.55 -23.27
N ILE A 84 4.06 -28.02 -22.02
CA ILE A 84 3.80 -27.20 -20.82
C ILE A 84 5.04 -26.37 -20.44
N ASP A 85 6.22 -26.81 -20.87
CA ASP A 85 7.50 -26.15 -20.59
C ASP A 85 7.54 -24.69 -21.08
N ARG A 86 7.17 -24.42 -22.35
CA ARG A 86 7.18 -23.02 -22.87
C ARG A 86 6.17 -22.11 -22.19
N ALA A 87 4.98 -22.63 -21.86
CA ALA A 87 3.96 -21.84 -21.18
C ALA A 87 4.40 -21.51 -19.74
N ALA A 88 4.96 -22.47 -19.02
CA ALA A 88 5.51 -22.27 -17.68
C ALA A 88 6.72 -21.32 -17.69
N GLN A 89 7.63 -21.47 -18.66
CA GLN A 89 8.75 -20.54 -18.84
C GLN A 89 8.28 -19.10 -19.06
N ALA A 90 7.25 -18.90 -19.91
CA ALA A 90 6.67 -17.57 -20.13
C ALA A 90 6.08 -16.98 -18.85
N VAL A 91 5.40 -17.80 -18.03
CA VAL A 91 4.86 -17.39 -16.72
C VAL A 91 6.00 -16.95 -15.78
N PHE A 92 7.03 -17.77 -15.61
CA PHE A 92 8.10 -17.49 -14.65
C PHE A 92 9.05 -16.39 -15.11
N SER A 93 9.31 -16.28 -16.41
CA SER A 93 10.10 -15.17 -16.97
C SER A 93 9.39 -13.83 -16.83
N GLY A 94 8.06 -13.84 -16.85
CA GLY A 94 7.23 -12.65 -16.63
C GLY A 94 6.92 -12.35 -15.16
N ALA A 95 7.50 -13.09 -14.20
CA ALA A 95 7.32 -12.84 -12.77
C ALA A 95 7.84 -11.45 -12.38
N ARG A 96 7.08 -10.72 -11.56
CA ARG A 96 7.42 -9.36 -11.13
C ARG A 96 7.14 -9.14 -9.66
N PHE A 97 8.00 -8.38 -8.98
CA PHE A 97 7.68 -7.79 -7.70
C PHE A 97 7.03 -6.44 -7.90
N VAL A 98 5.90 -6.20 -7.22
CA VAL A 98 5.14 -4.97 -7.37
C VAL A 98 4.74 -4.40 -6.03
N THR A 99 4.92 -3.09 -5.89
CA THR A 99 4.25 -2.27 -4.88
C THR A 99 3.03 -1.65 -5.56
N ALA A 100 1.84 -1.99 -5.10
CA ALA A 100 0.60 -1.65 -5.80
C ALA A 100 -0.54 -1.36 -4.83
N ALA A 101 -1.44 -0.46 -5.23
CA ALA A 101 -2.66 -0.23 -4.49
C ALA A 101 -3.78 -1.15 -5.00
N VAL A 102 -4.61 -1.66 -4.09
CA VAL A 102 -5.86 -2.33 -4.44
C VAL A 102 -6.83 -1.27 -4.98
N THR A 103 -7.26 -1.38 -6.24
CA THR A 103 -8.14 -0.36 -6.86
C THR A 103 -9.56 -0.81 -7.04
N LYS A 104 -9.81 -2.11 -6.99
CA LYS A 104 -11.13 -2.70 -7.12
C LYS A 104 -11.14 -4.06 -6.47
N LEU A 105 -12.09 -4.29 -5.57
CA LEU A 105 -12.40 -5.64 -5.07
C LEU A 105 -13.49 -6.27 -5.93
N ARG A 106 -13.36 -7.55 -6.22
CA ARG A 106 -14.36 -8.34 -6.94
C ARG A 106 -14.72 -9.53 -6.05
N PRO A 107 -15.74 -9.39 -5.18
CA PRO A 107 -16.12 -10.44 -4.23
C PRO A 107 -16.22 -11.80 -4.93
N ARG A 108 -15.64 -12.84 -4.31
CA ARG A 108 -15.59 -14.22 -4.81
C ARG A 108 -14.84 -14.45 -6.13
N LYS A 109 -14.18 -13.42 -6.69
CA LYS A 109 -13.37 -13.55 -7.92
C LYS A 109 -11.91 -13.16 -7.70
N GLY A 110 -11.67 -12.05 -7.01
CA GLY A 110 -10.32 -11.52 -6.84
C GLY A 110 -10.32 -10.00 -6.74
N PHE A 111 -9.29 -9.34 -7.26
CA PHE A 111 -9.11 -7.91 -7.12
C PHE A 111 -8.23 -7.34 -8.24
N VAL A 112 -8.14 -6.01 -8.31
CA VAL A 112 -7.26 -5.30 -9.24
C VAL A 112 -6.22 -4.53 -8.47
N LEU A 113 -4.95 -4.84 -8.71
CA LEU A 113 -3.82 -4.04 -8.24
C LEU A 113 -3.47 -3.00 -9.30
N GLN A 114 -3.05 -1.81 -8.86
CA GLN A 114 -2.49 -0.78 -9.73
C GLN A 114 -1.13 -0.32 -9.21
N SER A 115 -0.13 -0.35 -10.08
CA SER A 115 1.21 0.21 -9.83
C SER A 115 1.54 1.17 -10.97
N GLY A 116 1.45 2.48 -10.71
CA GLY A 116 1.61 3.50 -11.75
C GLY A 116 0.53 3.42 -12.83
N SER A 117 0.94 3.24 -14.08
CA SER A 117 0.05 3.05 -15.23
C SER A 117 -0.42 1.60 -15.40
N GLU A 118 0.21 0.65 -14.70
CA GLU A 118 -0.05 -0.78 -14.89
C GLU A 118 -1.15 -1.29 -13.97
N ARG A 119 -1.90 -2.28 -14.47
CA ARG A 119 -2.99 -2.93 -13.74
C ARG A 119 -2.86 -4.44 -13.80
N PHE A 120 -3.00 -5.06 -12.64
CA PHE A 120 -2.92 -6.51 -12.48
C PHE A 120 -4.28 -7.01 -12.01
N SER A 121 -5.03 -7.67 -12.91
CA SER A 121 -6.28 -8.34 -12.55
C SER A 121 -5.93 -9.68 -11.92
N VAL A 122 -5.99 -9.74 -10.59
CA VAL A 122 -5.59 -10.90 -9.80
C VAL A 122 -6.81 -11.76 -9.50
N GLU A 123 -6.73 -13.05 -9.81
CA GLU A 123 -7.80 -14.02 -9.55
C GLU A 123 -7.53 -14.80 -8.25
N PHE A 124 -7.79 -14.15 -7.11
CA PHE A 124 -7.60 -14.78 -5.80
C PHE A 124 -8.76 -14.48 -4.84
N PRO A 125 -9.86 -15.27 -4.91
CA PRO A 125 -11.07 -15.03 -4.13
C PRO A 125 -10.83 -14.96 -2.62
N ALA A 126 -10.06 -15.90 -2.06
CA ALA A 126 -9.81 -15.98 -0.61
C ALA A 126 -9.09 -14.74 -0.04
N MET A 127 -8.39 -14.01 -0.90
CA MET A 127 -7.67 -12.80 -0.51
C MET A 127 -8.51 -11.53 -0.70
N ALA A 128 -9.45 -11.53 -1.65
CA ALA A 128 -10.32 -10.38 -1.88
C ALA A 128 -11.12 -9.98 -0.63
N ASP A 129 -11.44 -10.93 0.23
CA ASP A 129 -12.18 -10.70 1.49
C ASP A 129 -11.29 -10.14 2.63
N ARG A 130 -9.96 -10.13 2.46
CA ARG A 130 -8.98 -9.66 3.45
C ARG A 130 -8.35 -8.32 3.11
N LEU A 131 -8.65 -7.79 1.93
CA LEU A 131 -8.09 -6.55 1.42
C LEU A 131 -9.15 -5.44 1.45
N HIS A 132 -8.67 -4.20 1.58
CA HIS A 132 -9.47 -3.00 1.48
C HIS A 132 -9.17 -2.25 0.18
N GLU A 133 -10.19 -1.57 -0.37
CA GLU A 133 -9.94 -0.67 -1.49
C GLU A 133 -8.97 0.44 -1.08
N ASN A 134 -8.03 0.70 -1.97
CA ASN A 134 -6.94 1.66 -1.88
C ASN A 134 -5.80 1.25 -0.92
N GLU A 135 -5.86 0.06 -0.34
CA GLU A 135 -4.78 -0.49 0.49
C GLU A 135 -3.51 -0.75 -0.31
N LEU A 136 -2.36 -0.42 0.27
CA LEU A 136 -1.04 -0.67 -0.28
C LEU A 136 -0.61 -2.10 0.00
N VAL A 137 -0.34 -2.83 -1.08
CA VAL A 137 0.13 -4.20 -1.06
C VAL A 137 1.47 -4.29 -1.77
N VAL A 138 2.37 -5.08 -1.19
CA VAL A 138 3.65 -5.47 -1.81
C VAL A 138 3.63 -6.97 -2.02
N THR A 139 3.84 -7.41 -3.25
CA THR A 139 3.74 -8.83 -3.61
C THR A 139 4.45 -9.17 -4.91
N GLY A 140 4.72 -10.46 -5.12
CA GLY A 140 5.04 -10.97 -6.45
C GLY A 140 3.77 -11.22 -7.26
N VAL A 141 3.84 -11.02 -8.57
CA VAL A 141 2.79 -11.37 -9.52
C VAL A 141 3.34 -12.20 -10.68
N LEU A 142 2.56 -13.19 -11.11
CA LEU A 142 2.88 -14.08 -12.23
C LEU A 142 1.83 -13.89 -13.33
N PRO A 143 2.22 -13.64 -14.60
CA PRO A 143 1.28 -13.52 -15.69
C PRO A 143 0.72 -14.90 -16.04
N ILE A 144 -0.59 -14.99 -16.25
CA ILE A 144 -1.28 -16.19 -16.73
C ILE A 144 -2.20 -15.84 -17.89
N ALA A 145 -2.70 -16.86 -18.59
CA ALA A 145 -3.72 -16.66 -19.61
C ALA A 145 -4.95 -15.96 -18.99
N GLY A 146 -5.21 -14.73 -19.40
CA GLY A 146 -6.38 -13.95 -18.95
C GLY A 146 -6.18 -13.11 -17.68
N GLY A 147 -5.00 -13.09 -17.05
CA GLY A 147 -4.81 -12.30 -15.83
C GLY A 147 -3.46 -12.48 -15.15
N TRP A 148 -3.47 -12.33 -13.83
CA TRP A 148 -2.30 -12.45 -12.97
C TRP A 148 -2.61 -13.32 -11.75
N LEU A 149 -1.62 -14.08 -11.31
CA LEU A 149 -1.63 -14.74 -10.00
C LEU A 149 -0.77 -13.95 -9.03
N MET A 150 -1.18 -13.92 -7.76
CA MET A 150 -0.36 -13.36 -6.69
C MET A 150 0.54 -14.46 -6.13
N THR A 151 1.82 -14.19 -5.95
CA THR A 151 2.71 -15.16 -5.31
C THR A 151 2.41 -15.23 -3.80
N PRO A 152 2.78 -16.33 -3.15
CA PRO A 152 2.88 -16.40 -1.70
C PRO A 152 3.73 -15.26 -1.11
N GLY A 153 3.53 -14.97 0.18
CA GLY A 153 4.36 -13.97 0.88
C GLY A 153 4.00 -12.51 0.59
N TRP A 154 2.79 -12.20 0.12
CA TRP A 154 2.35 -10.81 0.02
C TRP A 154 2.32 -10.12 1.41
N VAL A 155 2.40 -8.78 1.39
CA VAL A 155 2.32 -7.93 2.57
C VAL A 155 1.33 -6.82 2.31
N SER A 156 0.34 -6.65 3.19
CA SER A 156 -0.34 -5.37 3.32
C SER A 156 0.43 -4.49 4.30
N LEU A 157 0.65 -3.23 3.92
CA LEU A 157 1.26 -2.24 4.79
C LEU A 157 0.22 -1.49 5.66
N GLY A 158 -1.07 -1.79 5.51
CA GLY A 158 -2.16 -1.06 6.19
C GLY A 158 -2.26 0.42 5.79
N VAL A 159 -1.53 0.85 4.76
CA VAL A 159 -1.52 2.23 4.25
C VAL A 159 -2.57 2.36 3.16
N VAL A 160 -3.43 3.35 3.26
CA VAL A 160 -4.42 3.70 2.24
C VAL A 160 -3.85 4.76 1.31
N VAL A 161 -3.77 4.46 0.02
CA VAL A 161 -3.09 5.30 -0.97
C VAL A 161 -4.09 6.08 -1.83
N GLY A 162 -3.91 7.39 -1.90
CA GLY A 162 -4.67 8.30 -2.76
C GLY A 162 -4.56 7.99 -4.25
N ARG A 163 -5.36 8.67 -5.09
CA ARG A 163 -5.34 8.45 -6.56
C ARG A 163 -4.07 9.00 -7.22
N GLY A 164 -3.46 10.03 -6.63
CA GLY A 164 -2.22 10.66 -7.09
C GLY A 164 -1.01 9.78 -6.80
N LEU A 165 -0.81 9.38 -5.53
CA LEU A 165 0.28 8.45 -5.16
C LEU A 165 0.21 7.13 -5.96
N ARG A 166 -0.98 6.63 -6.29
CA ARG A 166 -1.13 5.45 -7.17
C ARG A 166 -0.41 5.56 -8.51
N LYS A 167 -0.33 6.76 -9.09
CA LYS A 167 0.33 7.01 -10.38
C LYS A 167 1.84 6.99 -10.27
N THR A 168 2.39 7.22 -9.08
CA THR A 168 3.83 7.23 -8.84
C THR A 168 4.36 5.91 -8.31
N LEU A 169 3.51 5.00 -7.81
CA LEU A 169 3.92 3.67 -7.31
C LEU A 169 4.76 2.86 -8.29
N GLY A 170 4.48 2.94 -9.60
CA GLY A 170 5.26 2.23 -10.62
C GLY A 170 6.70 2.76 -10.79
N GLN A 171 7.00 3.94 -10.25
CA GLN A 171 8.35 4.51 -10.20
C GLN A 171 9.11 4.06 -8.95
N THR A 172 8.40 3.50 -7.97
CA THR A 172 8.96 2.97 -6.71
C THR A 172 9.02 1.45 -6.80
N ILE A 173 9.88 0.94 -7.69
CA ILE A 173 10.16 -0.50 -7.73
C ILE A 173 11.13 -0.79 -6.60
N TRP A 174 10.61 -1.41 -5.54
CA TRP A 174 11.46 -1.88 -4.45
C TRP A 174 12.16 -3.16 -4.91
N ASP A 175 13.48 -3.22 -4.71
CA ASP A 175 14.17 -4.50 -4.72
C ASP A 175 13.63 -5.37 -3.57
N PRO A 176 13.30 -6.65 -3.79
CA PRO A 176 12.74 -7.51 -2.75
C PRO A 176 13.61 -7.63 -1.50
N VAL A 177 14.95 -7.62 -1.64
CA VAL A 177 15.87 -7.64 -0.49
C VAL A 177 15.79 -6.30 0.23
N ALA A 178 15.87 -5.18 -0.49
CA ALA A 178 15.72 -3.85 0.10
C ALA A 178 14.36 -3.66 0.81
N PHE A 179 13.28 -4.23 0.27
CA PHE A 179 11.99 -4.23 0.93
C PHE A 179 12.00 -5.05 2.23
N GLU A 180 12.61 -6.24 2.23
CA GLU A 180 12.76 -7.02 3.46
C GLU A 180 13.59 -6.26 4.50
N ARG A 181 14.65 -5.53 4.10
CA ARG A 181 15.43 -4.65 4.99
C ARG A 181 14.55 -3.58 5.62
N PHE A 182 13.72 -2.93 4.82
CA PHE A 182 12.77 -1.94 5.31
C PHE A 182 11.79 -2.55 6.32
N LEU A 183 11.25 -3.74 6.04
CA LEU A 183 10.38 -4.45 6.98
C LEU A 183 11.09 -4.77 8.30
N GLN A 184 12.40 -5.00 8.28
CA GLN A 184 13.25 -5.25 9.45
C GLN A 184 13.63 -3.98 10.23
N GLY A 185 13.25 -2.79 9.76
CA GLY A 185 13.72 -1.52 10.30
C GLY A 185 15.18 -1.20 9.97
N ARG A 186 15.74 -1.86 8.95
CA ARG A 186 17.14 -1.73 8.48
C ARG A 186 17.23 -1.07 7.10
N ALA A 187 16.24 -0.28 6.70
CA ALA A 187 16.33 0.46 5.44
C ALA A 187 17.59 1.34 5.49
N GLN A 188 18.42 1.28 4.43
CA GLN A 188 19.68 2.02 4.37
C GLN A 188 19.42 3.53 4.41
N ASP A 189 19.48 4.11 5.59
CA ASP A 189 19.99 5.45 5.81
C ASP A 189 21.32 5.31 6.55
N GLY A 190 22.36 5.93 6.00
CA GLY A 190 23.71 5.84 6.53
C GLY A 190 23.74 6.13 8.03
N ALA A 191 24.33 5.20 8.80
CA ALA A 191 24.77 5.39 10.16
C ALA A 191 23.84 6.24 11.06
N GLN A 192 22.87 5.59 11.70
CA GLN A 192 22.51 6.01 13.05
C GLN A 192 22.88 4.89 14.03
N PRO A 193 23.88 5.11 14.91
CA PRO A 193 24.09 4.22 16.02
C PRO A 193 22.87 4.30 16.94
N GLU A 194 22.37 3.11 17.28
CA GLU A 194 21.74 2.72 18.52
C GLU A 194 21.63 3.83 19.56
N ASN A 195 20.61 4.67 19.45
CA ASN A 195 20.08 5.42 20.56
C ASN A 195 18.59 5.55 20.31
N GLU A 196 17.82 4.81 21.10
CA GLU A 196 16.41 5.04 21.41
C GLU A 196 15.71 5.98 20.43
N ALA A 197 15.43 5.52 19.20
CA ALA A 197 14.45 6.23 18.40
C ALA A 197 13.12 6.10 19.16
N PRO A 198 12.54 7.19 19.68
CA PRO A 198 11.24 7.11 20.34
C PRO A 198 10.26 6.43 19.39
N PRO A 199 9.24 5.71 19.91
CA PRO A 199 8.22 5.11 19.06
C PRO A 199 7.76 6.14 18.02
N PRO A 200 7.53 5.74 16.76
CA PRO A 200 7.10 6.67 15.73
C PRO A 200 5.97 7.51 16.31
N PRO A 201 6.07 8.86 16.24
CA PRO A 201 5.16 9.72 16.97
C PRO A 201 3.74 9.31 16.58
N PRO A 202 2.83 9.10 17.55
CA PRO A 202 1.47 8.67 17.25
C PRO A 202 0.88 9.61 16.20
N ILE A 203 0.24 9.02 15.18
CA ILE A 203 -0.39 9.78 14.10
C ILE A 203 -1.24 10.87 14.76
N PRO A 204 -0.96 12.16 14.50
CA PRO A 204 -1.65 13.23 15.18
C PRO A 204 -3.16 13.12 14.93
N SER A 205 -3.94 13.04 15.99
CA SER A 205 -5.40 13.06 15.95
C SER A 205 -5.88 14.13 16.91
N ASP A 206 -5.69 15.39 16.52
CA ASP A 206 -6.04 16.52 17.39
C ASP A 206 -7.57 16.76 17.40
N ASP A 207 -8.05 17.42 18.46
CA ASP A 207 -9.49 17.59 18.68
C ASP A 207 -10.16 18.69 17.86
N SER A 208 -9.36 19.55 17.23
CA SER A 208 -9.85 20.66 16.42
C SER A 208 -8.86 21.04 15.34
N LEU A 209 -9.37 21.76 14.33
CA LEU A 209 -8.53 22.34 13.28
C LEU A 209 -7.46 23.28 13.86
N ALA A 210 -7.81 24.08 14.86
CA ALA A 210 -6.88 24.99 15.50
C ALA A 210 -5.73 24.23 16.21
N ALA A 211 -6.03 23.10 16.84
CA ALA A 211 -5.01 22.26 17.45
C ALA A 211 -4.10 21.59 16.41
N ALA A 212 -4.68 21.06 15.32
CA ALA A 212 -3.92 20.47 14.22
C ALA A 212 -2.98 21.50 13.55
N VAL A 213 -3.48 22.71 13.27
CA VAL A 213 -2.69 23.81 12.69
C VAL A 213 -1.58 24.26 13.64
N ARG A 214 -1.84 24.32 14.95
CA ARG A 214 -0.82 24.66 15.95
C ARG A 214 0.29 23.61 15.98
N ARG A 215 -0.04 22.32 15.88
CA ARG A 215 0.95 21.23 15.82
C ARG A 215 1.79 21.31 14.56
N MET A 216 1.15 21.49 13.40
CA MET A 216 1.83 21.74 12.11
C MET A 216 2.77 22.94 12.21
N SER A 217 2.29 24.07 12.72
CA SER A 217 3.08 25.29 12.87
C SER A 217 4.27 25.10 13.82
N LYS A 218 4.11 24.34 14.91
CA LYS A 218 5.21 24.03 15.83
C LYS A 218 6.28 23.20 15.11
N TYR A 219 5.88 22.18 14.38
CA TYR A 219 6.81 21.34 13.63
C TYR A 219 7.50 22.12 12.50
N ALA A 220 6.75 22.91 11.73
CA ALA A 220 7.28 23.73 10.67
C ALA A 220 8.28 24.79 11.14
N LYS A 221 8.07 25.41 12.31
CA LYS A 221 9.07 26.29 12.92
C LYS A 221 10.36 25.55 13.25
N ALA A 222 10.26 24.34 13.81
CA ALA A 222 11.43 23.54 14.17
C ALA A 222 12.24 23.10 12.94
N GLN A 223 11.57 22.82 11.82
CA GLN A 223 12.20 22.41 10.56
C GLN A 223 12.59 23.59 9.64
N GLY A 224 12.51 24.83 10.12
CA GLY A 224 12.87 26.00 9.31
C GLY A 224 11.97 26.23 8.08
N GLN A 225 10.71 25.83 8.15
CA GLN A 225 9.71 25.94 7.08
C GLN A 225 8.68 27.06 7.38
N PRO A 226 9.06 28.35 7.35
CA PRO A 226 8.17 29.45 7.74
C PRO A 226 6.93 29.56 6.85
N GLY A 227 6.99 29.08 5.60
CA GLY A 227 5.86 29.08 4.67
C GLY A 227 4.65 28.29 5.16
N LEU A 228 4.86 27.28 6.01
CA LEU A 228 3.81 26.42 6.57
C LEU A 228 3.27 26.93 7.93
N VAL A 229 3.86 27.99 8.47
CA VAL A 229 3.41 28.64 9.70
C VAL A 229 2.32 29.64 9.36
N GLN A 230 1.09 29.14 9.20
CA GLN A 230 -0.04 29.94 8.76
C GLN A 230 -1.19 29.96 9.79
N PRO A 231 -2.01 31.02 9.82
CA PRO A 231 -3.23 31.06 10.63
C PRO A 231 -4.23 29.95 10.25
N THR A 232 -5.05 29.51 11.21
CA THR A 232 -6.08 28.47 11.01
C THR A 232 -7.04 28.80 9.86
N ALA A 233 -7.38 30.07 9.67
CA ALA A 233 -8.27 30.49 8.58
C ALA A 233 -7.64 30.28 7.20
N VAL A 234 -6.32 30.52 7.07
CA VAL A 234 -5.58 30.33 5.82
C VAL A 234 -5.49 28.83 5.50
N TRP A 235 -5.15 28.00 6.48
CA TRP A 235 -5.17 26.54 6.33
C TRP A 235 -6.56 26.02 5.91
N ARG A 236 -7.63 26.51 6.54
CA ARG A 236 -9.01 26.13 6.16
C ARG A 236 -9.29 26.48 4.70
N ALA A 237 -8.96 27.70 4.28
CA ALA A 237 -9.18 28.17 2.92
C ALA A 237 -8.35 27.37 1.90
N ALA A 238 -7.12 27.01 2.24
CA ALA A 238 -6.26 26.18 1.40
C ALA A 238 -6.81 24.76 1.22
N MET A 239 -7.41 24.17 2.27
CA MET A 239 -7.94 22.80 2.22
C MET A 239 -9.27 22.69 1.46
N GLN A 240 -10.13 23.71 1.53
CA GLN A 240 -11.51 23.67 1.01
C GLN A 240 -11.63 23.25 -0.47
N PRO A 241 -10.86 23.82 -1.43
CA PRO A 241 -10.96 23.45 -2.84
C PRO A 241 -10.71 21.96 -3.10
N HIS A 242 -9.84 21.36 -2.29
CA HIS A 242 -9.43 19.96 -2.42
C HIS A 242 -10.40 19.02 -1.71
N LEU A 243 -10.97 19.43 -0.56
CA LEU A 243 -11.97 18.66 0.17
C LEU A 243 -13.20 18.38 -0.70
N HIS A 244 -13.70 19.39 -1.42
CA HIS A 244 -14.83 19.24 -2.35
C HIS A 244 -14.58 18.22 -3.46
N ARG A 245 -13.33 18.03 -3.86
CA ARG A 245 -12.93 17.07 -4.92
C ARG A 245 -12.40 15.76 -4.36
N THR A 246 -12.31 15.65 -3.03
CA THR A 246 -11.60 14.56 -2.33
C THR A 246 -10.17 14.39 -2.86
N ASP A 247 -9.52 15.50 -3.22
CA ASP A 247 -8.22 15.56 -3.89
C ASP A 247 -7.09 15.80 -2.89
N PHE A 248 -6.82 14.79 -2.06
CA PHE A 248 -5.76 14.87 -1.06
C PHE A 248 -4.39 15.07 -1.70
N ASP A 249 -4.11 14.38 -2.81
CA ASP A 249 -2.81 14.47 -3.50
C ASP A 249 -2.58 15.88 -4.06
N GLY A 250 -3.58 16.48 -4.70
CA GLY A 250 -3.49 17.87 -5.17
C GLY A 250 -3.32 18.86 -4.02
N MET A 251 -3.86 18.57 -2.84
CA MET A 251 -3.63 19.38 -1.64
C MET A 251 -2.18 19.28 -1.16
N VAL A 252 -1.63 18.06 -1.06
CA VAL A 252 -0.25 17.89 -0.62
C VAL A 252 0.71 18.57 -1.61
N ASP A 253 0.45 18.43 -2.92
CA ASP A 253 1.22 19.12 -3.96
C ASP A 253 1.11 20.65 -3.85
N ALA A 254 -0.07 21.19 -3.51
CA ALA A 254 -0.27 22.63 -3.35
C ALA A 254 0.40 23.19 -2.10
N VAL A 255 0.51 22.38 -1.03
CA VAL A 255 1.00 22.81 0.28
C VAL A 255 2.51 22.58 0.43
N LEU A 256 3.00 21.39 0.10
CA LEU A 256 4.41 21.04 0.24
C LEU A 256 5.20 21.29 -1.05
N GLY A 257 4.55 21.20 -2.21
CA GLY A 257 5.20 21.33 -3.51
C GLY A 257 5.82 20.02 -4.00
N LYS A 258 5.86 19.84 -5.32
CA LYS A 258 6.40 18.62 -5.95
C LYS A 258 7.88 18.35 -5.66
N ALA A 259 8.66 19.40 -5.44
CA ALA A 259 10.08 19.27 -5.11
C ALA A 259 10.29 18.65 -3.72
N PHE A 260 9.31 18.80 -2.81
CA PHE A 260 9.40 18.33 -1.43
C PHE A 260 9.56 16.80 -1.35
N TYR A 261 8.79 16.05 -2.14
CA TYR A 261 8.91 14.58 -2.20
C TYR A 261 10.26 14.08 -2.70
N ARG A 262 11.01 14.90 -3.44
CA ARG A 262 12.27 14.49 -4.08
C ARG A 262 13.46 14.60 -3.14
N TYR A 263 13.38 15.46 -2.14
CA TYR A 263 14.52 15.81 -1.28
C TYR A 263 14.24 15.60 0.23
N CYS A 264 13.01 15.30 0.61
CA CYS A 264 12.64 15.00 2.00
C CYS A 264 12.87 13.50 2.30
N PRO A 265 13.65 13.16 3.34
CA PRO A 265 13.77 11.79 3.84
C PRO A 265 12.39 11.18 4.13
N LEU A 266 12.26 9.86 3.99
CA LEU A 266 10.95 9.20 4.04
C LEU A 266 10.25 9.34 5.39
N GLU A 267 11.00 9.25 6.49
CA GLU A 267 10.53 9.40 7.86
C GLU A 267 9.97 10.80 8.09
N GLU A 268 10.69 11.80 7.57
CA GLU A 268 10.28 13.20 7.64
C GLU A 268 9.03 13.44 6.78
N LEU A 269 9.00 12.90 5.56
CA LEU A 269 7.85 12.97 4.66
C LEU A 269 6.60 12.36 5.30
N ASN A 270 6.73 11.19 5.93
CA ASN A 270 5.64 10.53 6.63
C ASN A 270 5.07 11.40 7.76
N LEU A 271 5.93 12.11 8.50
CA LEU A 271 5.50 13.03 9.55
C LEU A 271 4.77 14.24 8.98
N TRP A 272 5.26 14.82 7.88
CA TRP A 272 4.58 15.91 7.17
C TRP A 272 3.19 15.48 6.66
N LEU A 273 3.09 14.30 6.06
CA LEU A 273 1.83 13.73 5.59
C LEU A 273 0.86 13.45 6.73
N ALA A 274 1.34 12.96 7.88
CA ALA A 274 0.52 12.75 9.07
C ALA A 274 -0.04 14.08 9.62
N LEU A 275 0.76 15.14 9.65
CA LEU A 275 0.32 16.48 10.07
C LEU A 275 -0.72 17.06 9.11
N LEU A 276 -0.53 16.92 7.80
CA LEU A 276 -1.51 17.36 6.80
C LEU A 276 -2.81 16.58 6.87
N THR A 277 -2.73 15.26 7.03
CA THR A 277 -3.90 14.38 7.20
C THR A 277 -4.71 14.79 8.43
N ASN A 278 -4.04 15.15 9.52
CA ASN A 278 -4.70 15.64 10.73
C ASN A 278 -5.42 16.99 10.52
N ILE A 279 -4.81 17.93 9.78
CA ILE A 279 -5.48 19.19 9.40
C ILE A 279 -6.68 18.91 8.49
N TRP A 280 -6.50 18.06 7.47
CA TRP A 280 -7.55 17.65 6.55
C TRP A 280 -8.75 17.06 7.29
N ASN A 281 -8.53 16.07 8.16
CA ASN A 281 -9.57 15.37 8.91
C ASN A 281 -10.25 16.25 9.96
N ASN A 282 -9.61 17.34 10.38
CA ASN A 282 -10.19 18.34 11.28
C ASN A 282 -10.80 19.55 10.55
N THR A 283 -10.69 19.65 9.24
CA THR A 283 -11.28 20.76 8.49
C THR A 283 -12.79 20.56 8.32
N PRO A 284 -13.63 21.53 8.75
CA PRO A 284 -15.07 21.51 8.53
C PRO A 284 -15.46 21.40 7.06
N GLN A 285 -16.40 20.51 6.74
CA GLN A 285 -16.90 20.32 5.38
C GLN A 285 -18.37 20.75 5.26
N PRO A 286 -18.73 21.63 4.29
CA PRO A 286 -20.11 22.11 4.14
C PRO A 286 -21.14 20.99 3.91
N ASP A 287 -20.77 19.98 3.12
CA ASP A 287 -21.59 18.81 2.80
C ASP A 287 -21.78 17.85 3.98
N ARG A 288 -21.06 18.08 5.10
CA ARG A 288 -21.19 17.32 6.36
C ARG A 288 -21.83 18.15 7.47
N GLY A 289 -22.66 19.14 7.10
CA GLY A 289 -23.29 20.05 8.06
C GLY A 289 -22.28 20.92 8.82
N GLY A 290 -21.14 21.23 8.19
CA GLY A 290 -20.05 21.99 8.82
C GLY A 290 -19.21 21.16 9.80
N LYS A 291 -19.36 19.83 9.84
CA LYS A 291 -18.55 18.95 10.68
C LYS A 291 -17.31 18.45 9.95
N SER A 292 -16.25 18.15 10.69
CA SER A 292 -15.05 17.49 10.19
C SER A 292 -15.18 15.96 10.25
N ALA A 293 -14.28 15.24 9.59
CA ALA A 293 -14.25 13.77 9.65
C ALA A 293 -14.05 13.26 11.09
N ASN A 294 -13.12 13.88 11.82
CA ASN A 294 -12.84 13.51 13.22
C ASN A 294 -14.01 13.80 14.16
N GLN A 295 -14.77 14.87 13.91
CA GLN A 295 -15.99 15.15 14.68
C GLN A 295 -17.04 14.07 14.46
N LEU A 296 -17.30 13.66 13.21
CA LEU A 296 -18.26 12.60 12.91
C LEU A 296 -17.85 11.25 13.52
N MET A 297 -16.56 10.91 13.48
CA MET A 297 -16.05 9.68 14.09
C MET A 297 -16.24 9.68 15.60
N ARG A 298 -15.97 10.81 16.28
CA ARG A 298 -16.20 10.94 17.72
C ARG A 298 -17.67 10.86 18.10
N GLU A 299 -18.55 11.50 17.34
CA GLU A 299 -20.00 11.42 17.56
C GLU A 299 -20.50 9.99 17.41
N ARG A 300 -19.99 9.24 16.44
CA ARG A 300 -20.32 7.82 16.24
C ARG A 300 -19.76 6.92 17.35
N ALA A 301 -18.59 7.25 17.89
CA ALA A 301 -18.02 6.52 19.02
C ALA A 301 -18.76 6.80 20.34
N ALA A 302 -19.25 8.04 20.52
CA ALA A 302 -20.06 8.43 21.67
C ALA A 302 -21.49 7.86 21.60
N ASN A 303 -22.02 7.65 20.40
CA ASN A 303 -23.32 7.06 20.15
C ASN A 303 -23.17 5.81 19.26
N PRO A 304 -22.64 4.70 19.81
CA PRO A 304 -22.54 3.45 19.05
C PRO A 304 -23.96 2.99 18.70
N PRO A 305 -24.20 2.50 17.46
CA PRO A 305 -25.49 1.95 17.09
C PRO A 305 -25.84 0.76 18.00
N GLU A 306 -27.09 0.66 18.42
CA GLU A 306 -27.53 -0.49 19.21
C GLU A 306 -27.31 -1.79 18.42
N PRO A 307 -26.92 -2.90 19.10
CA PRO A 307 -26.73 -4.19 18.45
C PRO A 307 -28.05 -4.67 17.84
N GLY A 308 -28.24 -4.43 16.54
CA GLY A 308 -29.48 -4.77 15.81
C GLY A 308 -29.85 -3.76 14.72
N GLU A 309 -29.36 -2.51 14.79
CA GLU A 309 -29.56 -1.52 13.73
C GLU A 309 -28.43 -1.61 12.70
N ALA A 310 -28.62 -2.43 11.66
CA ALA A 310 -27.90 -2.23 10.42
C ALA A 310 -28.20 -0.80 9.91
N PRO A 311 -27.19 0.00 9.50
CA PRO A 311 -27.44 1.33 8.97
C PRO A 311 -28.22 1.19 7.67
N THR A 312 -29.53 1.41 7.72
CA THR A 312 -30.34 1.61 6.53
C THR A 312 -29.99 3.00 6.03
N ILE A 313 -29.08 3.08 5.05
CA ILE A 313 -28.95 4.28 4.23
C ILE A 313 -30.26 4.38 3.44
N ARG A 314 -31.27 5.05 4.02
CA ARG A 314 -32.44 5.52 3.25
C ARG A 314 -31.96 6.68 2.38
N LEU A 315 -31.57 6.35 1.16
CA LEU A 315 -31.64 7.31 0.05
C LEU A 315 -33.12 7.66 -0.11
N ASP A 316 -33.55 8.73 0.54
CA ASP A 316 -34.90 9.28 0.39
C ASP A 316 -35.00 9.93 -1.01
N ILE A 317 -35.22 9.09 -2.02
CA ILE A 317 -35.54 9.53 -3.38
C ILE A 317 -37.03 9.82 -3.41
N ARG A 318 -37.44 10.96 -2.84
CA ARG A 318 -38.73 11.59 -3.17
C ARG A 318 -38.61 13.08 -3.40
N SER A 319 -38.78 13.41 -4.68
CA SER A 319 -39.42 14.61 -5.22
C SER A 319 -38.61 15.92 -5.30
N ARG A 320 -38.06 16.16 -6.49
CA ARG A 320 -38.35 17.40 -7.22
C ARG A 320 -38.88 17.05 -8.61
N GLN A 321 -40.21 16.92 -8.72
CA GLN A 321 -40.89 17.25 -9.97
C GLN A 321 -41.09 18.77 -10.01
N ARG A 322 -40.71 19.41 -11.12
CA ARG A 322 -41.47 20.49 -11.79
C ARG A 322 -40.83 20.82 -13.16
N GLY A 323 -41.36 20.16 -14.20
CA GLY A 323 -41.67 20.61 -15.57
C GLY A 323 -40.65 21.36 -16.48
N PRO A 324 -40.99 21.58 -17.77
CA PRO A 324 -42.25 21.29 -18.45
C PRO A 324 -42.15 20.34 -19.67
N GLN A 325 -43.28 19.69 -19.94
CA GLN A 325 -43.59 18.93 -21.14
C GLN A 325 -43.41 19.76 -22.42
N ARG A 326 -42.67 19.23 -23.41
CA ARG A 326 -42.87 19.59 -24.81
C ARG A 326 -43.70 18.50 -25.48
N ARG A 327 -44.90 18.91 -25.91
CA ARG A 327 -45.74 18.18 -26.86
C ARG A 327 -44.97 18.05 -28.17
N LEU A 328 -44.84 16.82 -28.68
CA LEU A 328 -44.66 16.58 -30.10
C LEU A 328 -46.02 16.17 -30.65
N GLY A 329 -46.56 17.03 -31.51
CA GLY A 329 -47.67 16.70 -32.38
C GLY A 329 -47.18 16.80 -33.82
N ARG A 330 -47.66 15.84 -34.61
CA ARG A 330 -47.42 15.56 -36.04
C ARG A 330 -46.17 14.76 -36.34
#